data_AF-A0A4Z0Z1K3-F1
#
_entry.id   AF-A0A4Z0Z1K3-F1
#
_cell.length_a   1.000
_cell.length_b   1.000
_cell.length_c   1.000
_cell.angle_alpha   90.00
_cell.angle_beta   90.00
_cell.angle_gamma   90.00
#
_symmetry.space_group_name_H-M   'P 1'
#
loop_
_entity.id
_entity.type
_entity.pdbx_description
1 polymer ?
#
loop_
_entity_poly.entity_id
_entity_poly.type
_entity_poly.pdbx_seq_one_letter_code
_entity_poly.pdbx_strand_id
1 'polypeptide(L)'
;DIDEVAAAVGSDARVGAGFLKPGIGFGGSCLKKDVLSLVYLAESLGLGHVAEYWQYVVSMNEQQRDRFSRRVVRCLNNTLVGKKITVLGFAFKANTSDVRESPTMDIIRALRDENPLEIAIFDPCCNPVVIRREIEMMMTRDPGDPDAGRGDGCLVVAYSDVYEACAASNAILITTECDEFRNTRLPSSVECRPNGHSDPRPFAHGKLTEMDILALHEFLLQPSAYREGDPLRRYREEPPCAEDCPDCPDCEMIETRVGGCRAGAAVDWCKISYHMKKPRWLFDGKGIIDPEEMASLGIHVESIGRQGKV
;
A
#
# COMPACT_ATOMS: atom_id res chain seq x y z
N ASP A 1 11.91 -17.29 13.71
CA ASP A 1 11.28 -16.09 13.11
C ASP A 1 10.72 -16.46 11.72
N ILE A 2 9.66 -15.82 11.22
CA ILE A 2 9.19 -16.06 9.84
C ILE A 2 10.21 -15.63 8.79
N ASP A 3 10.98 -14.56 9.05
CA ASP A 3 12.00 -14.08 8.10
C ASP A 3 13.16 -15.11 7.98
N GLU A 4 13.53 -15.76 9.09
CA GLU A 4 14.52 -16.87 9.09
C GLU A 4 14.00 -18.09 8.31
N VAL A 5 12.73 -18.43 8.49
CA VAL A 5 12.09 -19.54 7.76
C VAL A 5 12.04 -19.23 6.27
N ALA A 6 11.64 -18.02 5.89
CA ALA A 6 11.61 -17.56 4.50
C ALA A 6 13.02 -17.60 3.86
N ALA A 7 14.05 -17.17 4.60
CA ALA A 7 15.43 -17.22 4.13
C ALA A 7 15.92 -18.67 3.94
N ALA A 8 15.60 -19.57 4.86
CA ALA A 8 15.95 -20.98 4.75
C ALA A 8 15.26 -21.65 3.55
N VAL A 9 13.94 -21.42 3.37
CA VAL A 9 13.18 -21.95 2.24
C VAL A 9 13.67 -21.38 0.91
N GLY A 10 13.94 -20.06 0.86
CA GLY A 10 14.40 -19.38 -0.34
C GLY A 10 15.84 -19.73 -0.76
N SER A 11 16.60 -20.41 0.10
CA SER A 11 17.94 -20.91 -0.24
C SER A 11 17.91 -22.11 -1.20
N ASP A 12 16.78 -22.81 -1.29
CA ASP A 12 16.57 -23.85 -2.30
C ASP A 12 16.27 -23.22 -3.66
N ALA A 13 17.15 -23.44 -4.64
CA ALA A 13 17.04 -22.86 -5.97
C ALA A 13 15.76 -23.26 -6.73
N ARG A 14 15.09 -24.35 -6.36
CA ARG A 14 13.80 -24.76 -6.97
C ARG A 14 12.65 -23.86 -6.53
N VAL A 15 12.77 -23.23 -5.36
CA VAL A 15 11.80 -22.28 -4.81
C VAL A 15 12.24 -20.85 -5.13
N GLY A 16 13.50 -20.53 -4.84
CA GLY A 16 14.06 -19.19 -4.95
C GLY A 16 13.60 -18.24 -3.84
N ALA A 17 14.29 -17.10 -3.69
CA ALA A 17 14.03 -16.13 -2.60
C ALA A 17 12.97 -15.06 -2.93
N GLY A 18 12.46 -15.02 -4.16
CA GLY A 18 11.47 -14.04 -4.59
C GLY A 18 10.08 -14.29 -4.00
N PHE A 19 9.31 -13.23 -3.73
CA PHE A 19 7.92 -13.32 -3.23
C PHE A 19 7.74 -14.08 -1.90
N LEU A 20 8.81 -14.26 -1.12
CA LEU A 20 8.77 -14.90 0.20
C LEU A 20 8.74 -13.92 1.37
N LYS A 21 8.55 -12.60 1.12
CA LYS A 21 8.44 -11.62 2.20
C LYS A 21 7.05 -11.70 2.84
N PRO A 22 6.92 -12.03 4.14
CA PRO A 22 5.64 -12.06 4.82
C PRO A 22 5.11 -10.63 5.04
N GLY A 23 3.79 -10.51 5.21
CA GLY A 23 3.15 -9.25 5.55
C GLY A 23 1.67 -9.43 5.90
N ILE A 24 0.96 -8.31 6.03
CA ILE A 24 -0.50 -8.26 6.32
C ILE A 24 -1.34 -8.92 5.24
N GLY A 25 -0.82 -9.02 4.02
CA GLY A 25 -1.50 -9.57 2.86
C GLY A 25 -1.07 -8.88 1.57
N PHE A 26 -1.31 -9.54 0.44
CA PHE A 26 -1.13 -8.94 -0.87
C PHE A 26 -2.35 -8.09 -1.26
N GLY A 27 -2.09 -7.01 -2.01
CA GLY A 27 -3.11 -6.15 -2.62
C GLY A 27 -2.87 -5.92 -4.10
N GLY A 28 -3.41 -4.80 -4.62
CA GLY A 28 -3.29 -4.42 -6.02
C GLY A 28 -4.32 -5.12 -6.92
N SER A 29 -4.57 -4.54 -8.10
CA SER A 29 -5.67 -4.95 -8.99
C SER A 29 -5.51 -6.32 -9.66
N CYS A 30 -4.32 -6.93 -9.62
CA CYS A 30 -4.02 -8.12 -10.41
C CYS A 30 -4.29 -9.42 -9.64
N LEU A 31 -3.59 -9.64 -8.53
CA LEU A 31 -3.53 -10.97 -7.88
C LEU A 31 -4.91 -11.51 -7.49
N LYS A 32 -5.72 -10.74 -6.75
CA LYS A 32 -7.05 -11.19 -6.33
C LYS A 32 -7.96 -11.42 -7.54
N LYS A 33 -7.96 -10.49 -8.50
CA LYS A 33 -8.75 -10.57 -9.73
C LYS A 33 -8.42 -11.82 -10.55
N ASP A 34 -7.14 -12.07 -10.77
CA ASP A 34 -6.67 -13.15 -11.63
C ASP A 34 -6.92 -14.52 -10.99
N VAL A 35 -6.71 -14.65 -9.67
CA VAL A 35 -7.04 -15.88 -8.93
C VAL A 35 -8.54 -16.15 -8.96
N LEU A 36 -9.39 -15.15 -8.68
CA LEU A 36 -10.85 -15.33 -8.73
C LEU A 36 -11.35 -15.64 -10.15
N SER A 37 -10.74 -15.05 -11.18
CA SER A 37 -11.02 -15.41 -12.58
C SER A 37 -10.65 -16.87 -12.88
N LEU A 38 -9.56 -17.38 -12.30
CA LEU A 38 -9.15 -18.78 -12.45
C LEU A 38 -10.10 -19.73 -11.72
N VAL A 39 -10.53 -19.37 -10.51
CA VAL A 39 -11.55 -20.11 -9.75
C VAL A 39 -12.84 -20.21 -10.57
N TYR A 40 -13.35 -19.08 -11.06
CA TYR A 40 -14.56 -19.05 -11.90
C TYR A 40 -14.42 -19.91 -13.16
N LEU A 41 -13.27 -19.86 -13.84
CA LEU A 41 -13.01 -20.69 -15.01
C LEU A 41 -13.04 -22.18 -14.64
N ALA A 42 -12.39 -22.57 -13.54
CA ALA A 42 -12.38 -23.97 -13.08
C ALA A 42 -13.79 -24.47 -12.73
N GLU A 43 -14.61 -23.65 -12.06
CA GLU A 43 -16.01 -23.96 -11.78
C GLU A 43 -16.82 -24.15 -13.06
N SER A 44 -16.65 -23.27 -14.05
CA SER A 44 -17.36 -23.36 -15.33
C SER A 44 -17.03 -24.64 -16.13
N LEU A 45 -15.85 -25.21 -15.89
CA LEU A 45 -15.38 -26.47 -16.50
C LEU A 45 -15.73 -27.71 -15.67
N GLY A 46 -16.44 -27.55 -14.54
CA GLY A 46 -16.78 -28.65 -13.63
C GLY A 46 -15.60 -29.17 -12.78
N LEU A 47 -14.52 -28.38 -12.65
CA LEU A 47 -13.31 -28.75 -11.92
C LEU A 47 -13.34 -28.22 -10.47
N GLY A 48 -14.31 -28.68 -9.68
CA GLY A 48 -14.55 -28.17 -8.32
C GLY A 48 -13.33 -28.21 -7.38
N HIS A 49 -12.55 -29.30 -7.40
CA HIS A 49 -11.34 -29.41 -6.57
C HIS A 49 -10.24 -28.41 -6.95
N VAL A 50 -10.13 -28.06 -8.23
CA VAL A 50 -9.16 -27.06 -8.70
C VAL A 50 -9.60 -25.67 -8.27
N ALA A 51 -10.90 -25.37 -8.37
CA ALA A 51 -11.48 -24.12 -7.90
C ALA A 51 -11.22 -23.93 -6.39
N GLU A 52 -11.51 -24.94 -5.58
CA GLU A 52 -11.30 -24.91 -4.12
C GLU A 52 -9.83 -24.66 -3.74
N TYR A 53 -8.90 -25.34 -4.42
CA TYR A 53 -7.46 -25.15 -4.18
C TYR A 53 -7.03 -23.69 -4.38
N TRP A 54 -7.43 -23.08 -5.50
CA TRP A 54 -7.05 -21.69 -5.81
C TRP A 54 -7.81 -20.67 -4.96
N GLN A 55 -9.06 -20.95 -4.60
CA GLN A 55 -9.85 -20.12 -3.69
C GLN A 55 -9.13 -19.93 -2.34
N TYR A 56 -8.43 -20.95 -1.87
CA TYR A 56 -7.70 -20.89 -0.61
C TYR A 56 -6.58 -19.83 -0.59
N VAL A 57 -6.02 -19.47 -1.75
CA VAL A 57 -5.02 -18.38 -1.85
C VAL A 57 -5.64 -17.05 -1.43
N VAL A 58 -6.88 -16.77 -1.86
CA VAL A 58 -7.60 -15.55 -1.50
C VAL A 58 -8.05 -15.64 -0.03
N SER A 59 -8.62 -16.78 0.38
CA SER A 59 -9.10 -16.96 1.75
C SER A 59 -7.99 -16.85 2.79
N MET A 60 -6.78 -17.39 2.52
CA MET A 60 -5.64 -17.23 3.41
C MET A 60 -5.20 -15.76 3.53
N ASN A 61 -5.23 -15.02 2.42
CA ASN A 61 -4.89 -13.61 2.39
C ASN A 61 -5.88 -12.75 3.20
N GLU A 62 -7.17 -13.05 3.12
CA GLU A 62 -8.22 -12.39 3.91
C GLU A 62 -8.09 -12.74 5.40
N GLN A 63 -7.90 -14.03 5.71
CA GLN A 63 -7.67 -14.48 7.09
C GLN A 63 -6.43 -13.83 7.73
N GLN A 64 -5.39 -13.55 6.95
CA GLN A 64 -4.18 -12.87 7.44
C GLN A 64 -4.49 -11.43 7.87
N ARG A 65 -5.27 -10.67 7.08
CA ARG A 65 -5.73 -9.33 7.44
C ARG A 65 -6.56 -9.36 8.73
N ASP A 66 -7.51 -10.30 8.83
CA ASP A 66 -8.37 -10.45 10.01
C ASP A 66 -7.57 -10.83 11.27
N ARG A 67 -6.55 -11.68 11.13
CA ARG A 67 -5.67 -12.06 12.24
C ARG A 67 -4.86 -10.86 12.74
N PHE A 68 -4.38 -10.03 11.82
CA PHE A 68 -3.66 -8.81 12.16
C PHE A 68 -4.56 -7.83 12.94
N SER A 69 -5.74 -7.49 12.41
CA SER A 69 -6.69 -6.59 13.08
C SER A 69 -7.12 -7.11 14.46
N ARG A 70 -7.45 -8.41 14.57
CA ARG A 70 -7.79 -9.02 15.88
C ARG A 70 -6.64 -8.96 16.88
N ARG A 71 -5.38 -9.11 16.42
CA ARG A 71 -4.21 -8.98 17.31
C ARG A 71 -4.09 -7.56 17.87
N VAL A 72 -4.32 -6.54 17.03
CA VAL A 72 -4.32 -5.12 17.45
C VAL A 72 -5.33 -4.91 18.58
N VAL A 73 -6.58 -5.33 18.37
CA VAL A 73 -7.66 -5.22 19.36
C VAL A 73 -7.29 -5.95 20.65
N ARG A 74 -6.76 -7.17 20.55
CA ARG A 74 -6.34 -7.98 21.71
C ARG A 74 -5.26 -7.28 22.55
N CYS A 75 -4.23 -6.75 21.90
CA CYS A 75 -3.13 -6.04 22.58
C CYS A 75 -3.57 -4.71 23.21
N LEU A 76 -4.67 -4.12 22.73
CA LEU A 76 -5.27 -2.90 23.26
C LEU A 76 -6.38 -3.17 24.30
N ASN A 77 -6.32 -4.33 24.96
CA ASN A 77 -7.26 -4.78 26.00
C ASN A 77 -8.68 -5.10 25.50
N ASN A 78 -8.79 -5.61 24.27
CA ASN A 78 -10.06 -6.00 23.63
C ASN A 78 -11.07 -4.85 23.51
N THR A 79 -10.60 -3.61 23.39
CA THR A 79 -11.46 -2.45 23.13
C THR A 79 -10.67 -1.35 22.44
N LEU A 80 -11.24 -0.73 21.41
CA LEU A 80 -10.67 0.47 20.79
C LEU A 80 -11.39 1.76 21.19
N VAL A 81 -12.54 1.66 21.88
CA VAL A 81 -13.35 2.80 22.29
C VAL A 81 -12.52 3.85 23.04
N GLY A 82 -12.64 5.11 22.60
CA GLY A 82 -11.89 6.23 23.18
C GLY A 82 -10.40 6.27 22.80
N LYS A 83 -9.91 5.35 21.97
CA LYS A 83 -8.51 5.30 21.53
C LYS A 83 -8.37 5.94 20.15
N LYS A 84 -7.24 6.63 19.96
CA LYS A 84 -6.78 7.07 18.64
C LYS A 84 -5.78 6.04 18.11
N ILE A 85 -6.01 5.56 16.89
CA ILE A 85 -5.16 4.59 16.20
C ILE A 85 -4.63 5.24 14.93
N THR A 86 -3.32 5.20 14.71
CA THR A 86 -2.72 5.71 13.47
C THR A 86 -2.38 4.56 12.54
N VAL A 87 -2.71 4.71 11.27
CA VAL A 87 -2.34 3.80 10.19
C VAL A 87 -1.35 4.52 9.27
N LEU A 88 -0.13 3.98 9.18
CA LEU A 88 0.94 4.46 8.33
C LEU A 88 1.03 3.58 7.08
N GLY A 89 0.63 4.15 5.96
CA GLY A 89 0.48 3.46 4.69
C GLY A 89 -0.98 3.26 4.30
N PHE A 90 -1.33 3.63 3.08
CA PHE A 90 -2.66 3.49 2.50
C PHE A 90 -2.60 2.82 1.12
N ALA A 91 -1.55 3.08 0.34
CA ALA A 91 -1.28 2.37 -0.90
C ALA A 91 -1.06 0.87 -0.66
N PHE A 92 -1.31 0.03 -1.68
CA PHE A 92 -1.18 -1.42 -1.51
C PHE A 92 0.28 -1.90 -1.37
N LYS A 93 1.24 -1.07 -1.79
CA LYS A 93 2.70 -1.29 -1.68
C LYS A 93 3.44 0.05 -1.65
N ALA A 94 4.72 0.03 -1.30
CA ALA A 94 5.56 1.23 -1.32
C ALA A 94 5.74 1.82 -2.73
N ASN A 95 6.08 3.11 -2.79
CA ASN A 95 6.42 3.84 -4.01
C ASN A 95 5.31 3.86 -5.09
N THR A 96 4.04 3.84 -4.66
CA THR A 96 2.90 4.06 -5.55
C THR A 96 1.77 4.76 -4.79
N SER A 97 0.94 5.51 -5.51
CA SER A 97 -0.32 6.07 -5.00
C SER A 97 -1.53 5.17 -5.27
N ASP A 98 -1.31 3.96 -5.81
CA ASP A 98 -2.39 3.02 -6.13
C ASP A 98 -2.94 2.36 -4.86
N VAL A 99 -4.25 2.54 -4.66
CA VAL A 99 -5.00 2.13 -3.48
C VAL A 99 -5.91 0.93 -3.75
N ARG A 100 -5.98 0.46 -4.99
CA ARG A 100 -6.87 -0.64 -5.39
C ARG A 100 -6.51 -1.93 -4.66
N GLU A 101 -7.52 -2.58 -4.09
CA GLU A 101 -7.35 -3.80 -3.28
C GLU A 101 -6.29 -3.63 -2.16
N SER A 102 -6.10 -2.42 -1.65
CA SER A 102 -5.17 -2.17 -0.55
C SER A 102 -5.59 -2.92 0.71
N PRO A 103 -4.69 -3.71 1.34
CA PRO A 103 -5.00 -4.38 2.60
C PRO A 103 -5.35 -3.40 3.73
N THR A 104 -4.87 -2.17 3.65
CA THR A 104 -5.18 -1.10 4.61
C THR A 104 -6.68 -0.84 4.70
N MET A 105 -7.41 -0.90 3.59
CA MET A 105 -8.86 -0.65 3.57
C MET A 105 -9.63 -1.68 4.39
N ASP A 106 -9.25 -2.97 4.31
CA ASP A 106 -9.89 -4.03 5.10
C ASP A 106 -9.52 -3.92 6.59
N ILE A 107 -8.28 -3.52 6.89
CA ILE A 107 -7.86 -3.25 8.26
C ILE A 107 -8.66 -2.09 8.86
N ILE A 108 -8.81 -0.98 8.13
CA ILE A 108 -9.62 0.16 8.58
C ILE A 108 -11.07 -0.28 8.83
N ARG A 109 -11.64 -1.14 7.97
CA ARG A 109 -13.00 -1.68 8.15
C ARG A 109 -13.10 -2.41 9.49
N ALA A 110 -12.24 -3.40 9.68
CA ALA A 110 -12.25 -4.24 10.86
C ALA A 110 -11.99 -3.45 12.16
N LEU A 111 -11.15 -2.41 12.12
CA LEU A 111 -10.90 -1.57 13.29
C LEU A 111 -12.03 -0.58 13.56
N ARG A 112 -12.72 -0.08 12.53
CA ARG A 112 -13.87 0.81 12.68
C ARG A 112 -15.03 0.11 13.39
N ASP A 113 -15.24 -1.17 13.11
CA ASP A 113 -16.29 -1.99 13.77
C ASP A 113 -16.13 -2.05 15.30
N GLU A 114 -14.92 -1.77 15.81
CA GLU A 114 -14.61 -1.68 17.26
C GLU A 114 -14.81 -0.27 17.85
N ASN A 115 -15.33 0.66 17.04
CA ASN A 115 -15.69 2.05 17.35
C ASN A 115 -14.60 2.83 18.13
N PRO A 116 -13.38 2.99 17.58
CA PRO A 116 -12.36 3.83 18.17
C PRO A 116 -12.79 5.30 18.23
N LEU A 117 -12.06 6.13 18.96
CA LEU A 117 -12.27 7.59 18.90
C LEU A 117 -11.87 8.13 17.53
N GLU A 118 -10.72 7.66 17.02
CA GLU A 118 -10.17 8.15 15.77
C GLU A 118 -9.27 7.10 15.10
N ILE A 119 -9.37 6.98 13.78
CA ILE A 119 -8.41 6.31 12.91
C ILE A 119 -7.73 7.38 12.06
N ALA A 120 -6.50 7.73 12.42
CA ALA A 120 -5.66 8.69 11.69
C ALA A 120 -4.87 7.97 10.60
N ILE A 121 -4.90 8.46 9.37
CA ILE A 121 -4.25 7.82 8.22
C ILE A 121 -3.23 8.77 7.62
N PHE A 122 -2.02 8.28 7.39
CA PHE A 122 -0.98 8.99 6.67
C PHE A 122 -0.28 8.05 5.68
N ASP A 123 -0.08 8.52 4.46
CA ASP A 123 0.71 7.83 3.44
C ASP A 123 1.53 8.88 2.66
N PRO A 124 2.84 8.68 2.47
CA PRO A 124 3.71 9.66 1.81
C PRO A 124 3.45 9.80 0.30
N CYS A 125 2.83 8.79 -0.33
CA CYS A 125 2.56 8.72 -1.76
C CYS A 125 1.10 9.02 -2.12
N CYS A 126 0.15 8.83 -1.21
CA CYS A 126 -1.26 9.08 -1.46
C CYS A 126 -1.69 10.45 -0.97
N ASN A 127 -2.30 11.24 -1.86
CA ASN A 127 -2.89 12.52 -1.50
C ASN A 127 -4.03 12.35 -0.48
N PRO A 128 -4.05 13.10 0.64
CA PRO A 128 -5.10 13.00 1.65
C PRO A 128 -6.54 13.18 1.11
N VAL A 129 -6.71 13.94 0.02
CA VAL A 129 -8.01 14.11 -0.65
C VAL A 129 -8.47 12.80 -1.29
N VAL A 130 -7.57 12.06 -1.93
CA VAL A 130 -7.85 10.74 -2.54
C VAL A 130 -8.17 9.73 -1.45
N ILE A 131 -7.35 9.69 -0.38
CA ILE A 131 -7.58 8.81 0.78
C ILE A 131 -8.98 9.03 1.35
N ARG A 132 -9.36 10.30 1.56
CA ARG A 132 -10.68 10.66 2.09
C ARG A 132 -11.82 10.18 1.19
N ARG A 133 -11.71 10.41 -0.13
CA ARG A 133 -12.70 9.96 -1.11
C ARG A 133 -12.87 8.44 -1.09
N GLU A 134 -11.78 7.69 -1.03
CA GLU A 134 -11.83 6.22 -0.96
C GLU A 134 -12.50 5.71 0.32
N ILE A 135 -12.24 6.36 1.46
CA ILE A 135 -12.89 6.04 2.74
C ILE A 135 -14.38 6.35 2.68
N GLU A 136 -14.78 7.51 2.13
CA GLU A 136 -16.18 7.87 1.92
C GLU A 136 -16.91 6.86 1.01
N MET A 137 -16.27 6.43 -0.08
CA MET A 137 -16.80 5.38 -0.96
C MET A 137 -16.94 4.04 -0.26
N MET A 138 -15.99 3.70 0.62
CA MET A 138 -16.04 2.50 1.43
C MET A 138 -17.18 2.56 2.46
N MET A 139 -17.43 3.72 3.06
CA MET A 139 -18.51 3.92 4.05
C MET A 139 -19.91 3.92 3.40
N THR A 140 -20.03 4.43 2.17
CA THR A 140 -21.33 4.54 1.47
C THR A 140 -21.76 3.25 0.76
N ARG A 141 -20.84 2.31 0.53
CA ARG A 141 -21.08 1.03 -0.14
C ARG A 141 -21.81 -0.02 0.71
N ASP A 142 -22.24 0.32 1.93
CA ASP A 142 -23.06 -0.56 2.77
C ASP A 142 -24.54 -0.11 2.80
N PRO A 143 -25.33 -0.38 1.74
CA PRO A 143 -26.73 0.05 1.65
C PRO A 143 -27.67 -0.69 2.62
N GLY A 144 -27.14 -1.61 3.45
CA GLY A 144 -27.89 -2.37 4.44
C GLY A 144 -27.60 -1.99 5.89
N ASP A 145 -26.68 -1.04 6.14
CA ASP A 145 -26.34 -0.63 7.50
C ASP A 145 -27.34 0.42 8.03
N PRO A 146 -28.20 0.07 9.02
CA PRO A 146 -29.11 1.02 9.64
C PRO A 146 -28.40 2.16 10.40
N ASP A 147 -27.09 2.06 10.64
CA ASP A 147 -26.25 3.09 11.26
C ASP A 147 -25.51 3.98 10.23
N ALA A 148 -25.68 3.79 8.91
CA ALA A 148 -25.02 4.60 7.87
C ALA A 148 -25.31 6.12 7.91
N GLY A 149 -26.21 6.57 8.79
CA GLY A 149 -26.49 7.98 9.09
C GLY A 149 -26.47 8.34 10.59
N ARG A 150 -26.11 7.41 11.48
CA ARG A 150 -25.75 7.76 12.86
C ARG A 150 -24.29 8.13 12.81
N GLY A 151 -23.96 9.32 13.31
CA GLY A 151 -22.57 9.75 13.44
C GLY A 151 -21.83 8.74 14.33
N ASP A 152 -21.19 7.76 13.69
CA ASP A 152 -20.29 6.84 14.37
C ASP A 152 -19.28 7.69 15.13
N GLY A 153 -19.09 7.36 16.40
CA GLY A 153 -18.12 8.04 17.25
C GLY A 153 -16.68 7.91 16.75
N CYS A 154 -16.44 7.07 15.74
CA CYS A 154 -15.16 6.85 15.08
C CYS A 154 -14.88 7.85 13.96
N LEU A 155 -14.03 8.82 14.25
CA LEU A 155 -13.49 9.77 13.27
C LEU A 155 -12.43 9.08 12.40
N VAL A 156 -12.63 8.97 11.09
CA VAL A 156 -11.56 8.52 10.17
C VAL A 156 -11.01 9.73 9.43
N VAL A 157 -9.72 10.05 9.64
CA VAL A 157 -9.12 11.30 9.17
C VAL A 157 -7.82 11.03 8.42
N ALA A 158 -7.72 11.54 7.20
CA ALA A 158 -6.49 11.55 6.41
C ALA A 158 -5.66 12.80 6.74
N TYR A 159 -4.41 12.61 7.15
CA TYR A 159 -3.46 13.64 7.53
C TYR A 159 -2.40 13.85 6.43
N SER A 160 -1.93 15.08 6.30
CA SER A 160 -0.81 15.44 5.42
C SER A 160 0.56 15.39 6.09
N ASP A 161 0.60 15.35 7.43
CA ASP A 161 1.83 15.25 8.22
C ASP A 161 1.78 14.02 9.14
N VAL A 162 2.89 13.27 9.16
CA VAL A 162 3.00 12.03 9.94
C VAL A 162 3.00 12.27 11.45
N TYR A 163 3.57 13.38 11.91
CA TYR A 163 3.65 13.68 13.35
C TYR A 163 2.28 14.09 13.89
N GLU A 164 1.51 14.86 13.13
CA GLU A 164 0.12 15.16 13.47
C GLU A 164 -0.77 13.91 13.48
N ALA A 165 -0.58 13.01 12.50
CA ALA A 165 -1.28 11.73 12.44
C ALA A 165 -0.98 10.87 13.68
N CYS A 166 0.28 10.84 14.14
CA CYS A 166 0.73 10.05 15.29
C CYS A 166 0.51 10.71 16.66
N ALA A 167 0.22 12.01 16.69
CA ALA A 167 0.05 12.75 17.93
C ALA A 167 -1.13 12.19 18.75
N ALA A 168 -0.90 11.95 20.04
CA ALA A 168 -1.86 11.40 20.99
C ALA A 168 -2.41 10.00 20.64
N SER A 169 -1.77 9.28 19.72
CA SER A 169 -2.16 7.92 19.34
C SER A 169 -1.81 6.90 20.42
N ASN A 170 -2.69 5.93 20.60
CA ASN A 170 -2.51 4.77 21.47
C ASN A 170 -1.74 3.66 20.76
N ALA A 171 -1.94 3.52 19.45
CA ALA A 171 -1.24 2.57 18.62
C ALA A 171 -0.93 3.15 17.24
N ILE A 172 0.17 2.69 16.66
CA ILE A 172 0.57 2.95 15.28
C ILE A 172 0.63 1.61 14.54
N LEU A 173 -0.01 1.51 13.37
CA LEU A 173 -0.02 0.32 12.53
C LEU A 173 0.72 0.67 11.24
N ILE A 174 1.76 -0.09 10.92
CA ILE A 174 2.46 0.03 9.64
C ILE A 174 1.87 -0.98 8.67
N THR A 175 1.19 -0.48 7.65
CA THR A 175 0.46 -1.29 6.68
C THR A 175 1.07 -1.26 5.29
N THR A 176 1.95 -0.30 5.01
CA THR A 176 2.71 -0.19 3.75
C THR A 176 4.20 -0.05 4.04
N GLU A 177 5.02 -0.75 3.27
CA GLU A 177 6.48 -0.84 3.49
C GLU A 177 7.28 0.37 3.01
N CYS A 178 6.79 1.58 3.25
CA CYS A 178 7.44 2.83 2.84
C CYS A 178 8.79 3.02 3.57
N ASP A 179 9.80 3.49 2.85
CA ASP A 179 11.16 3.61 3.39
C ASP A 179 11.26 4.70 4.47
N GLU A 180 10.40 5.71 4.42
CA GLU A 180 10.28 6.77 5.42
C GLU A 180 9.98 6.22 6.81
N PHE A 181 9.25 5.11 6.90
CA PHE A 181 8.85 4.50 8.17
C PHE A 181 9.94 3.59 8.76
N ARG A 182 10.96 3.22 7.99
CA ARG A 182 12.00 2.29 8.43
C ARG A 182 12.89 2.90 9.51
N ASN A 183 13.24 2.09 10.51
CA ASN A 183 14.40 2.32 11.38
C ASN A 183 15.49 1.25 11.18
N THR A 184 15.18 0.14 10.50
CA THR A 184 16.17 -0.84 10.06
C THR A 184 17.04 -0.26 8.95
N ARG A 185 18.35 -0.53 8.97
CA ARG A 185 19.23 -0.21 7.83
C ARG A 185 18.71 -0.92 6.58
N LEU A 186 18.56 -0.17 5.48
CA LEU A 186 18.35 -0.77 4.17
C LEU A 186 19.51 -1.75 3.91
N PRO A 187 19.25 -2.97 3.43
CA PRO A 187 20.32 -3.78 2.87
C PRO A 187 20.98 -2.94 1.78
N SER A 188 22.31 -2.82 1.84
CA SER A 188 23.11 -2.12 0.82
C SER A 188 22.58 -2.51 -0.55
N SER A 189 22.02 -1.53 -1.25
CA SER A 189 21.13 -1.74 -2.37
C SER A 189 21.75 -2.68 -3.40
N VAL A 190 21.04 -3.77 -3.73
CA VAL A 190 20.86 -4.07 -5.14
C VAL A 190 20.30 -2.77 -5.70
N GLU A 191 21.11 -2.04 -6.48
CA GLU A 191 20.65 -0.84 -7.16
C GLU A 191 19.31 -1.19 -7.82
N CYS A 192 18.21 -0.71 -7.23
CA CYS A 192 17.04 -0.44 -8.02
C CYS A 192 17.52 0.61 -9.02
N ARG A 193 17.95 0.12 -10.19
CA ARG A 193 18.02 0.95 -11.37
C ARG A 193 16.72 1.76 -11.36
N PRO A 194 16.77 3.08 -11.55
CA PRO A 194 15.54 3.84 -11.70
C PRO A 194 14.73 3.06 -12.73
N ASN A 195 13.56 2.57 -12.32
CA ASN A 195 12.59 2.08 -13.28
C ASN A 195 12.20 3.33 -14.07
N GLY A 196 13.01 3.62 -15.09
CA GLY A 196 12.67 4.56 -16.13
C GLY A 196 11.37 4.06 -16.70
N HIS A 197 10.36 4.93 -16.60
CA HIS A 197 9.06 4.83 -17.23
C HIS A 197 8.28 3.51 -17.02
N SER A 198 7.09 3.67 -16.44
CA SER A 198 5.97 2.78 -16.70
C SER A 198 5.86 2.46 -18.20
N ASP A 199 6.06 1.20 -18.59
CA ASP A 199 5.63 0.70 -19.90
C ASP A 199 4.26 0.02 -19.75
N PRO A 200 3.23 0.51 -20.44
CA PRO A 200 2.11 -0.35 -20.79
C PRO A 200 1.86 -0.27 -22.31
N ARG A 201 2.90 -0.50 -23.10
CA ARG A 201 3.00 -0.29 -24.56
C ARG A 201 2.08 0.82 -25.10
N PRO A 202 2.62 2.03 -25.28
CA PRO A 202 1.89 3.18 -25.79
C PRO A 202 1.62 3.08 -27.30
N PHE A 203 1.72 1.90 -27.91
CA PHE A 203 1.64 1.74 -29.36
C PHE A 203 0.20 1.58 -29.82
N ALA A 204 -0.23 2.41 -30.78
CA ALA A 204 -1.54 2.26 -31.42
C ALA A 204 -1.74 0.87 -32.07
N HIS A 205 -0.66 0.25 -32.56
CA HIS A 205 -0.67 -1.07 -33.22
C HIS A 205 0.62 -1.85 -32.93
N GLY A 206 0.57 -3.20 -32.89
CA GLY A 206 1.66 -4.05 -32.40
C GLY A 206 2.77 -4.44 -33.40
N LYS A 207 2.53 -4.36 -34.71
CA LYS A 207 3.51 -4.70 -35.76
C LYS A 207 3.94 -3.45 -36.53
N LEU A 208 5.23 -3.38 -36.88
CA LEU A 208 5.77 -2.35 -37.77
C LEU A 208 5.36 -2.64 -39.21
N THR A 209 4.86 -1.62 -39.89
CA THR A 209 4.63 -1.61 -41.33
C THR A 209 5.93 -1.24 -42.06
N GLU A 210 5.98 -1.49 -43.37
CA GLU A 210 7.13 -1.10 -44.21
C GLU A 210 7.33 0.43 -44.23
N MET A 211 6.25 1.21 -44.09
CA MET A 211 6.29 2.67 -43.95
C MET A 211 6.90 3.11 -42.62
N ASP A 212 6.66 2.38 -41.52
CA ASP A 212 7.27 2.67 -40.23
C ASP A 212 8.79 2.49 -40.29
N ILE A 213 9.26 1.48 -41.02
CA ILE A 213 10.69 1.21 -41.22
C ILE A 213 11.34 2.37 -42.01
N LEU A 214 10.67 2.87 -43.05
CA LEU A 214 11.14 4.00 -43.84
C LEU A 214 11.17 5.31 -43.03
N ALA A 215 10.12 5.59 -42.25
CA ALA A 215 10.06 6.77 -41.39
C ALA A 215 11.16 6.77 -40.31
N LEU A 216 11.43 5.60 -39.71
CA LEU A 216 12.54 5.44 -38.77
C LEU A 216 13.89 5.66 -39.45
N HIS A 217 14.06 5.14 -40.66
CA HIS A 217 15.30 5.31 -41.42
C HIS A 217 15.55 6.79 -41.75
N GLU A 218 14.54 7.52 -42.23
CA GLU A 218 14.62 8.94 -42.52
C GLU A 218 14.97 9.77 -41.28
N PHE A 219 14.33 9.46 -40.14
CA PHE A 219 14.62 10.10 -38.86
C PHE A 219 16.07 9.86 -38.38
N LEU A 220 16.60 8.64 -38.56
CA LEU A 220 17.98 8.32 -38.19
C LEU A 220 19.03 9.00 -39.10
N LEU A 221 18.64 9.41 -40.31
CA LEU A 221 19.51 10.17 -41.21
C LEU A 221 19.52 11.68 -40.90
N GLN A 222 18.57 12.18 -40.09
CA GLN A 222 18.56 13.58 -39.70
C GLN A 222 19.69 13.93 -38.71
N PRO A 223 20.29 15.12 -38.79
CA PRO A 223 21.26 15.62 -37.82
C PRO A 223 20.66 15.64 -36.40
N SER A 224 21.46 15.34 -35.39
CA SER A 224 20.99 15.23 -33.99
C SER A 224 20.28 16.49 -33.47
N ALA A 225 20.60 17.67 -34.01
CA ALA A 225 19.97 18.93 -33.64
C ALA A 225 18.47 19.04 -34.04
N TYR A 226 17.96 18.13 -34.86
CA TYR A 226 16.57 18.13 -35.35
C TYR A 226 15.80 16.86 -34.97
N ARG A 227 16.38 16.01 -34.13
CA ARG A 227 15.74 14.77 -33.66
C ARG A 227 14.85 15.05 -32.46
N GLU A 228 13.68 15.62 -32.70
CA GLU A 228 12.64 15.80 -31.68
C GLU A 228 11.36 15.08 -32.09
N GLY A 229 10.72 14.41 -31.13
CA GLY A 229 9.41 13.76 -31.31
C GLY A 229 9.44 12.24 -31.57
N ASP A 230 8.26 11.71 -31.91
CA ASP A 230 8.04 10.29 -32.23
C ASP A 230 7.95 10.07 -33.74
N PRO A 231 9.03 9.59 -34.39
CA PRO A 231 9.04 9.40 -35.85
C PRO A 231 8.04 8.35 -36.33
N LEU A 232 7.61 7.44 -35.45
CA LEU A 232 6.65 6.41 -35.78
C LEU A 232 5.20 6.84 -35.50
N ARG A 233 5.00 7.94 -34.76
CA ARG A 233 3.69 8.39 -34.26
C ARG A 233 2.88 7.25 -33.66
N ARG A 234 3.56 6.30 -33.03
CA ARG A 234 2.94 5.13 -32.44
C ARG A 234 2.54 5.41 -31.00
N TYR A 235 3.16 6.37 -30.32
CA TYR A 235 2.79 6.77 -28.96
C TYR A 235 1.36 7.33 -28.93
N ARG A 236 0.53 6.81 -28.03
CA ARG A 236 -0.66 7.54 -27.57
C ARG A 236 -0.18 8.70 -26.70
N GLU A 237 -0.55 9.92 -27.08
CA GLU A 237 -0.39 11.07 -26.20
C GLU A 237 -1.15 10.80 -24.90
N GLU A 238 -0.50 11.08 -23.77
CA GLU A 238 -1.17 11.02 -22.47
C GLU A 238 -2.27 12.09 -22.46
N PRO A 239 -3.53 11.74 -22.19
CA PRO A 239 -4.59 12.73 -22.14
C PRO A 239 -4.26 13.80 -21.08
N PRO A 240 -4.67 15.06 -21.29
CA PRO A 240 -4.46 16.10 -20.28
C PRO A 240 -5.10 15.69 -18.94
N CYS A 241 -4.50 16.11 -17.82
CA CYS A 241 -5.08 15.86 -16.51
C CYS A 241 -6.50 16.44 -16.46
N ALA A 242 -7.42 15.74 -15.79
CA ALA A 242 -8.75 16.30 -15.54
C ALA A 242 -8.61 17.63 -14.77
N GLU A 243 -9.50 18.60 -15.02
CA GLU A 243 -9.43 19.92 -14.38
C GLU A 243 -9.47 19.86 -12.84
N ASP A 244 -10.02 18.77 -12.28
CA ASP A 244 -10.13 18.47 -10.86
C ASP A 244 -9.09 17.47 -10.34
N CYS A 245 -8.03 17.19 -11.11
CA CYS A 245 -7.02 16.22 -10.74
C CYS A 245 -6.26 16.68 -9.48
N PRO A 246 -6.37 15.95 -8.35
CA PRO A 246 -5.78 16.37 -7.07
C PRO A 246 -4.25 16.31 -7.05
N ASP A 247 -3.66 15.64 -8.03
CA ASP A 247 -2.21 15.40 -8.13
C ASP A 247 -1.56 16.23 -9.25
N CYS A 248 -2.32 17.09 -9.94
CA CYS A 248 -1.80 17.87 -11.07
C CYS A 248 -0.90 19.03 -10.56
N PRO A 249 0.31 19.20 -11.11
CA PRO A 249 1.30 20.17 -10.59
C PRO A 249 0.89 21.64 -10.75
N ASP A 250 -0.06 21.93 -11.64
CA ASP A 250 -0.51 23.29 -11.98
C ASP A 250 -1.79 23.72 -11.23
N CYS A 251 -2.37 22.86 -10.39
CA CYS A 251 -3.56 23.20 -9.62
C CYS A 251 -3.17 24.02 -8.37
N GLU A 252 -3.33 25.36 -8.44
CA GLU A 252 -3.08 26.30 -7.33
C GLU A 252 -4.01 26.11 -6.10
N MET A 253 -5.03 25.25 -6.18
CA MET A 253 -6.09 25.16 -5.17
C MET A 253 -5.81 24.24 -3.97
N ILE A 254 -4.63 23.59 -3.87
CA ILE A 254 -4.34 22.68 -2.75
C ILE A 254 -2.91 22.90 -2.23
N GLU A 255 -2.79 23.46 -1.03
CA GLU A 255 -1.50 23.72 -0.34
C GLU A 255 -0.68 22.45 -0.06
N THR A 256 -1.24 21.25 -0.21
CA THR A 256 -0.54 19.97 -0.06
C THR A 256 -0.05 19.43 -1.39
N ARG A 257 1.14 19.87 -1.80
CA ARG A 257 1.92 19.28 -2.89
C ARG A 257 2.32 17.84 -2.54
N VAL A 258 1.51 16.85 -2.88
CA VAL A 258 1.90 15.42 -2.88
C VAL A 258 2.04 14.96 -4.34
N GLY A 259 2.83 15.70 -5.11
CA GLY A 259 3.15 15.39 -6.50
C GLY A 259 4.26 14.35 -6.59
N GLY A 260 3.87 13.07 -6.63
CA GLY A 260 4.73 11.91 -6.86
C GLY A 260 5.40 11.34 -5.59
N CYS A 261 5.60 10.01 -5.57
CA CYS A 261 6.37 9.31 -4.54
C CYS A 261 7.82 9.80 -4.55
N ARG A 262 8.14 10.80 -3.73
CA ARG A 262 9.51 11.21 -3.47
C ARG A 262 9.95 10.53 -2.19
N ALA A 263 11.13 9.92 -2.19
CA ALA A 263 11.74 9.39 -0.98
C ALA A 263 11.83 10.51 0.07
N GLY A 264 10.91 10.47 1.04
CA GLY A 264 10.89 11.40 2.15
C GLY A 264 12.05 11.15 3.10
N ALA A 265 12.31 12.12 3.97
CA ALA A 265 13.22 11.88 5.10
C ALA A 265 12.62 10.81 6.01
N ALA A 266 13.48 9.95 6.57
CA ALA A 266 13.07 8.98 7.57
C ALA A 266 12.38 9.68 8.76
N VAL A 267 11.31 9.08 9.27
CA VAL A 267 10.55 9.65 10.38
C VAL A 267 11.35 9.60 11.68
N ASP A 268 11.23 10.65 12.48
CA ASP A 268 11.83 10.68 13.81
C ASP A 268 10.93 9.94 14.81
N TRP A 269 11.25 8.66 15.03
CA TRP A 269 10.55 7.80 15.98
C TRP A 269 10.67 8.27 17.44
N CYS A 270 11.74 8.97 17.81
CA CYS A 270 11.89 9.54 19.14
C CYS A 270 10.83 10.63 19.36
N LYS A 271 10.69 11.54 18.38
CA LYS A 271 9.66 12.58 18.39
C LYS A 271 8.25 11.98 18.40
N ILE A 272 7.98 10.97 17.57
CA ILE A 272 6.69 10.27 17.57
C ILE A 272 6.39 9.67 18.95
N SER A 273 7.34 8.92 19.53
CA SER A 273 7.19 8.27 20.84
C SER A 273 6.88 9.27 21.97
N TYR A 274 7.42 10.48 21.89
CA TYR A 274 7.21 11.54 22.86
C TYR A 274 5.75 12.01 22.87
N HIS A 275 5.11 12.10 21.69
CA HIS A 275 3.74 12.58 21.53
C HIS A 275 2.65 11.48 21.60
N MET A 276 3.04 10.21 21.68
CA MET A 276 2.09 9.09 21.84
C MET A 276 1.56 8.95 23.28
N LYS A 277 0.36 8.39 23.43
CA LYS A 277 -0.21 7.99 24.73
C LYS A 277 0.46 6.72 25.24
N LYS A 278 0.67 6.62 26.56
CA LYS A 278 1.14 5.41 27.23
C LYS A 278 -0.03 4.48 27.59
N PRO A 279 0.11 3.14 27.52
CA PRO A 279 1.21 2.41 26.88
C PRO A 279 1.21 2.62 25.36
N ARG A 280 2.41 2.68 24.76
CA ARG A 280 2.60 2.97 23.33
C ARG A 280 2.73 1.67 22.57
N TRP A 281 1.85 1.44 21.60
CA TRP A 281 1.89 0.25 20.76
C TRP A 281 2.29 0.57 19.32
N LEU A 282 3.10 -0.29 18.73
CA LEU A 282 3.41 -0.29 17.32
C LEU A 282 3.21 -1.69 16.75
N PHE A 283 2.38 -1.80 15.73
CA PHE A 283 2.11 -3.04 15.02
C PHE A 283 2.77 -2.98 13.65
N ASP A 284 3.81 -3.78 13.46
CA ASP A 284 4.56 -3.84 12.21
C ASP A 284 4.00 -4.95 11.31
N GLY A 285 3.17 -4.52 10.35
CA GLY A 285 2.55 -5.38 9.36
C GLY A 285 3.47 -5.78 8.19
N LYS A 286 4.67 -5.20 8.09
CA LYS A 286 5.56 -5.37 6.92
C LYS A 286 6.97 -5.83 7.28
N GLY A 287 7.29 -5.92 8.57
CA GLY A 287 8.59 -6.38 9.05
C GLY A 287 9.70 -5.40 8.67
N ILE A 288 9.43 -4.10 8.83
CA ILE A 288 10.34 -3.00 8.49
C ILE A 288 10.89 -2.26 9.71
N ILE A 289 10.46 -2.66 10.91
CA ILE A 289 10.86 -2.07 12.17
C ILE A 289 11.78 -3.00 12.96
N ASP A 290 12.83 -2.44 13.55
CA ASP A 290 13.64 -3.08 14.57
C ASP A 290 12.95 -2.96 15.95
N PRO A 291 12.48 -4.07 16.55
CA PRO A 291 11.81 -4.05 17.84
C PRO A 291 12.72 -3.63 19.00
N GLU A 292 14.03 -3.88 18.93
CA GLU A 292 14.95 -3.58 20.04
C GLU A 292 15.17 -2.07 20.18
N GLU A 293 15.37 -1.39 19.05
CA GLU A 293 15.48 0.07 19.01
C GLU A 293 14.17 0.73 19.50
N MET A 294 13.02 0.25 19.04
CA MET A 294 11.73 0.77 19.48
C MET A 294 11.44 0.51 20.97
N ALA A 295 11.88 -0.64 21.50
CA ALA A 295 11.77 -0.92 22.92
C ALA A 295 12.58 0.07 23.77
N SER A 296 13.73 0.55 23.26
CA SER A 296 14.53 1.59 23.93
C SER A 296 13.79 2.94 24.04
N LEU A 297 12.84 3.21 23.13
CA LEU A 297 11.94 4.37 23.16
C LEU A 297 10.68 4.13 24.03
N GLY A 298 10.54 2.94 24.62
CA GLY A 298 9.39 2.54 25.40
C GLY A 298 8.13 2.32 24.56
N ILE A 299 8.30 1.80 23.33
CA ILE A 299 7.23 1.35 22.43
C ILE A 299 7.17 -0.17 22.47
N HIS A 300 5.97 -0.72 22.67
CA HIS A 300 5.69 -2.15 22.55
C HIS A 300 5.46 -2.50 21.08
N VAL A 301 6.37 -3.30 20.51
CA VAL A 301 6.31 -3.68 19.10
C VAL A 301 5.75 -5.09 18.93
N GLU A 302 4.79 -5.22 18.02
CA GLU A 302 4.19 -6.48 17.58
C GLU A 302 4.35 -6.63 16.07
N SER A 303 5.19 -7.57 15.63
CA SER A 303 5.46 -7.80 14.20
C SER A 303 4.81 -9.09 13.71
N ILE A 304 4.44 -9.13 12.43
CA ILE A 304 3.95 -10.36 11.79
C ILE A 304 5.03 -11.45 11.80
N GLY A 305 4.61 -12.67 12.16
CA GLY A 305 5.47 -13.86 12.15
C GLY A 305 6.56 -13.89 13.23
N ARG A 306 6.50 -12.99 14.21
CA ARG A 306 7.26 -13.05 15.45
C ARG A 306 6.35 -13.37 16.64
N GLN A 307 6.87 -14.12 17.60
CA GLN A 307 6.16 -14.32 18.86
C GLN A 307 6.18 -13.00 19.64
N GLY A 308 5.00 -12.52 20.05
CA GLY A 308 4.90 -11.33 20.90
C GLY A 308 5.59 -11.59 22.23
N LYS A 309 6.38 -10.63 22.72
CA LYS A 309 6.91 -10.66 24.09
C LYS A 309 5.76 -10.25 25.01
N VAL A 310 5.05 -11.24 25.54
CA VAL A 310 4.02 -11.07 26.58
C VAL A 310 4.66 -10.59 27.87
#